data_AF-A0A9R1MTH3-F1
#
_entry.id   AF-A0A9R1MTH3-F1
#
_cell.length_a   1.000
_cell.length_b   1.000
_cell.length_c   1.000
_cell.angle_alpha   90.00
_cell.angle_beta   90.00
_cell.angle_gamma   90.00
#
_symmetry.space_group_name_H-M   'P 1'
#
loop_
_entity.id
_entity.type
_entity.pdbx_description
1 polymer ?
#
loop_
_entity_poly.entity_id
_entity_poly.type
_entity_poly.pdbx_seq_one_letter_code
_entity_poly.pdbx_strand_id
1 'polypeptide(L)' 'MDADHGKLPITTGDGITAVTTRFIKGVDKRVTITRGRSDFFRQAHMKKGQAYAFAFKCTFKGLRLIVYSI' A
#
# COMPACT_ATOMS: atom_id res chain seq x y z
N MET A 1 3.50 16.28 -18.61
CA MET A 1 4.19 16.33 -17.31
C MET A 1 4.28 14.92 -16.78
N ASP A 2 5.49 14.44 -16.50
CA ASP A 2 5.68 13.17 -15.80
C ASP A 2 5.28 13.42 -14.35
N ALA A 3 4.26 12.70 -13.85
CA ALA A 3 3.83 12.86 -12.47
C ALA A 3 4.93 12.31 -11.54
N ASP A 4 5.17 12.94 -10.40
CA ASP A 4 6.15 12.42 -9.43
C ASP A 4 5.69 11.04 -8.92
N HIS A 5 6.34 10.00 -9.44
CA HIS A 5 5.99 8.61 -9.24
C HIS A 5 6.87 8.00 -8.14
N GLY A 6 6.28 7.84 -6.95
CA GLY A 6 6.91 7.13 -5.85
C GLY A 6 6.62 5.62 -5.87
N LYS A 7 7.49 4.84 -5.21
CA LYS A 7 7.24 3.42 -4.91
C LYS A 7 6.89 3.26 -3.44
N LEU A 8 5.84 2.49 -3.15
CA LEU A 8 5.41 2.18 -1.78
C LEU A 8 5.24 0.66 -1.63
N PRO A 9 6.10 0.00 -0.83
CA PRO A 9 5.88 -1.37 -0.41
C PRO A 9 4.62 -1.46 0.47
N ILE A 10 3.73 -2.40 0.15
CA ILE A 10 2.58 -2.78 0.96
C ILE A 10 2.79 -4.21 1.43
N THR A 11 2.63 -4.44 2.73
CA THR A 11 2.76 -5.76 3.34
C THR A 11 1.56 -6.10 4.22
N THR A 12 1.16 -7.36 4.27
CA THR A 12 0.23 -7.83 5.31
C THR A 12 0.89 -7.82 6.69
N GLY A 13 0.06 -7.80 7.75
CA GLY A 13 0.53 -7.80 9.13
C GLY A 13 1.41 -9.00 9.50
N ASP A 14 1.16 -10.16 8.89
CA ASP A 14 1.97 -11.38 9.00
C ASP A 14 3.29 -11.34 8.21
N GLY A 15 3.47 -10.32 7.36
CA GLY A 15 4.64 -10.13 6.51
C GLY A 15 4.76 -11.11 5.33
N ILE A 16 3.79 -12.00 5.12
CA ILE A 16 3.86 -13.03 4.06
C ILE A 16 3.57 -12.42 2.70
N THR A 17 2.52 -11.60 2.59
CA THR A 17 2.18 -10.93 1.33
C THR A 17 2.88 -9.58 1.27
N ALA A 18 3.67 -9.36 0.22
CA ALA A 18 4.33 -8.10 -0.05
C ALA A 18 4.18 -7.71 -1.53
N VAL A 19 3.67 -6.50 -1.80
CA VAL A 19 3.58 -5.94 -3.15
C VAL A 19 4.20 -4.56 -3.17
N THR A 20 5.03 -4.28 -4.17
CA THR A 20 5.50 -2.92 -4.42
C THR A 20 4.52 -2.20 -5.31
N THR A 21 3.86 -1.18 -4.77
CA THR A 21 2.91 -0.35 -5.51
C THR A 21 3.56 0.93 -6.01
N ARG A 22 2.99 1.51 -7.08
CA ARG A 22 3.32 2.87 -7.50
C ARG A 22 2.26 3.82 -6.98
N PHE A 23 2.69 5.00 -6.56
CA PHE A 23 1.80 6.06 -6.17
C PHE A 23 2.15 7.38 -6.85
N ILE A 24 1.16 8.25 -6.95
CA ILE A 24 1.33 9.64 -7.35
C ILE A 24 1.04 10.50 -6.13
N LYS A 25 1.92 11.47 -5.88
CA LYS A 25 1.68 12.51 -4.89
C LYS A 25 0.75 13.57 -5.51
N GLY A 26 -0.43 13.73 -4.92
CA GLY A 26 -1.37 14.79 -5.25
C GLY A 26 -0.90 16.14 -4.72
N VAL A 27 -1.38 17.22 -5.35
CA VAL A 27 -1.11 18.61 -4.93
C VAL A 27 -1.73 18.88 -3.55
N ASP A 28 -2.80 18.17 -3.21
CA ASP A 28 -3.58 18.24 -1.98
C ASP A 28 -2.96 17.44 -0.81
N LYS A 29 -1.66 17.13 -0.88
CA LYS A 29 -0.92 16.29 0.09
C LYS A 29 -1.49 14.87 0.23
N ARG A 30 -2.38 14.44 -0.67
CA ARG A 30 -2.84 13.05 -0.73
C ARG A 30 -1.90 12.22 -1.58
N VAL A 31 -1.92 10.92 -1.34
CA VAL A 31 -1.18 9.95 -2.13
C VAL A 31 -2.17 8.95 -2.70
N THR A 32 -2.18 8.82 -4.02
CA THR A 32 -3.04 7.86 -4.72
C THR A 32 -2.19 6.70 -5.21
N ILE A 33 -2.52 5.49 -4.77
CA ILE A 33 -1.91 4.26 -5.29
C ILE A 33 -2.50 4.01 -6.69
N THR A 34 -1.64 4.04 -7.71
CA THR A 34 -2.06 3.92 -9.12
C THR A 34 -1.86 2.52 -9.69
N ARG A 35 -0.87 1.76 -9.21
CA ARG A 35 -0.56 0.41 -9.69
C ARG A 35 -0.27 -0.56 -8.57
N GLY A 36 -0.75 -1.80 -8.71
CA GLY A 36 -0.51 -2.89 -7.76
C GLY A 36 -1.52 -2.99 -6.61
N ARG A 37 -2.51 -2.09 -6.56
CA ARG A 37 -3.58 -2.12 -5.54
C ARG A 37 -4.46 -3.37 -5.66
N SER A 38 -4.95 -3.66 -6.86
CA SER A 38 -5.79 -4.85 -7.13
C SER A 38 -5.03 -6.15 -6.89
N ASP A 39 -3.77 -6.20 -7.33
CA ASP A 39 -2.89 -7.36 -7.11
C ASP A 39 -2.67 -7.62 -5.63
N PHE A 40 -2.43 -6.56 -4.85
CA PHE A 40 -2.32 -6.68 -3.40
C PHE A 40 -3.60 -7.21 -2.77
N PHE A 41 -4.78 -6.66 -3.11
CA PHE A 41 -6.05 -7.16 -2.55
C PHE A 41 -6.29 -8.64 -2.86
N ARG A 42 -5.94 -9.07 -4.07
CA ARG A 42 -6.04 -10.48 -4.47
C ARG A 42 -5.05 -11.35 -3.69
N GLN A 43 -3.79 -10.95 -3.57
CA GLN A 43 -2.76 -11.74 -2.88
C GLN A 43 -2.93 -11.76 -1.36
N ALA A 44 -3.39 -10.66 -0.77
CA ALA A 44 -3.70 -10.57 0.66
C ALA A 44 -5.05 -11.21 1.01
N HIS A 45 -5.71 -11.87 0.05
CA HIS A 45 -7.02 -12.50 0.19
C HIS A 45 -8.06 -11.60 0.85
N MET A 46 -8.03 -10.30 0.56
CA MET A 46 -8.93 -9.33 1.18
C MET A 46 -10.36 -9.57 0.67
N LYS A 47 -11.31 -9.74 1.59
CA LYS A 47 -12.71 -10.01 1.27
C LYS A 47 -13.56 -8.76 1.45
N LYS A 48 -14.53 -8.60 0.56
CA LYS A 48 -15.55 -7.56 0.67
C LYS A 48 -16.31 -7.75 2.00
N GLY A 49 -16.54 -6.64 2.72
CA GLY A 49 -17.25 -6.64 4.00
C GLY A 49 -16.38 -6.90 5.22
N GLN A 50 -15.09 -7.24 5.05
CA GLN A 50 -14.14 -7.31 6.16
C GLN A 50 -13.51 -5.95 6.45
N ALA A 51 -13.19 -5.72 7.72
CA ALA A 51 -12.52 -4.52 8.18
C ALA A 51 -11.00 -4.73 8.20
N TYR A 52 -10.26 -3.72 7.75
CA TYR A 52 -8.81 -3.76 7.69
C TYR A 52 -8.23 -2.45 8.19
N ALA A 53 -7.15 -2.54 8.97
CA ALA A 53 -6.39 -1.40 9.43
C ALA A 53 -5.17 -1.18 8.53
N PHE A 54 -4.94 0.08 8.15
CA PHE A 54 -3.83 0.50 7.31
C PHE A 54 -2.87 1.36 8.15
N ALA A 55 -1.61 0.92 8.27
CA ALA A 55 -0.61 1.59 9.08
C ALA A 55 0.63 1.94 8.26
N PHE A 56 0.98 3.23 8.20
CA PHE A 56 2.25 3.66 7.64
C PHE A 56 3.36 3.45 8.67
N LYS A 57 4.43 2.77 8.26
CA LYS A 57 5.62 2.57 9.08
C LYS A 57 6.85 3.10 8.34
N CYS A 58 7.57 4.03 8.96
CA CYS A 58 8.91 4.39 8.53
C CYS A 58 9.89 3.32 9.02
N THR A 59 10.68 2.78 8.10
CA THR A 59 11.77 1.85 8.40
C THR A 59 13.08 2.42 7.88
N PHE A 60 14.21 1.82 8.25
CA PHE A 60 15.51 2.21 7.67
C PHE A 60 15.56 2.07 6.15
N LYS A 61 14.71 1.19 5.57
CA LYS A 61 14.57 0.99 4.12
C LYS A 61 13.58 1.98 3.46
N GLY A 62 13.01 2.90 4.24
CA GLY A 62 12.00 3.86 3.79
C GLY A 62 10.59 3.57 4.32
N LEU A 63 9.64 4.31 3.76
CA LEU A 63 8.21 4.22 4.09
C LEU A 63 7.61 2.93 3.54
N ARG A 64 6.82 2.23 4.37
CA ARG A 64 5.98 1.10 3.95
C ARG A 64 4.58 1.22 4.52
N LEU A 65 3.61 0.62 3.84
CA LEU A 65 2.25 0.46 4.32
C LEU A 65 2.04 -0.98 4.81
N ILE A 66 1.49 -1.14 6.01
CA ILE A 66 1.15 -2.45 6.57
C ILE A 66 -0.37 -2.54 6.68
N VAL A 67 -0.93 -3.69 6.27
CA VAL A 67 -2.36 -3.95 6.32
C VAL A 67 -2.65 -5.09 7.27
N TYR A 68 -3.47 -4.82 8.29
CA TYR A 68 -3.90 -5.80 9.27
C TYR A 68 -5.37 -6.13 9.04
N SER A 69 -5.73 -7.42 9.14
CA SER A 69 -7.13 -7.82 9.33
C SER A 69 -7.52 -7.50 10.77
N ILE A 70 -8.74 -7.00 10.97
CA ILE A 70 -9.34 -6.76 12.29
C ILE A 70 -10.20 -7.96 12.66
#